data_AF-A0A2G3AAZ3-F1
#
_entry.id   AF-A0A2G3AAZ3-F1
#
_cell.length_a   1.000
_cell.length_b   1.000
_cell.length_c   1.000
_cell.angle_alpha   90.00
_cell.angle_beta   90.00
_cell.angle_gamma   90.00
#
_symmetry.space_group_name_H-M   'P 1'
#
loop_
_entity.id
_entity.type
_entity.pdbx_description
1 polymer ?
#
loop_
_entity_poly.entity_id
_entity_poly.type
_entity_poly.pdbx_seq_one_letter_code
_entity_poly.pdbx_strand_id
1 'polypeptide(L)'
;MSIASTDNHLLRDFDFPPFDVIEAKHVRPGIRALLKQTEEALEVLEKTVEPTWPKLVEPLEKMPDRLNVVWSAVVHLKSVKDSPELRSAIEEVQPEKVAFDLKFDQSKPIYNAFKAIRESPDWDSLSDARKRIVESKIKEAVLSGIALEDYKREQFNKIEQDLAKISQKFEENVLDSTKKFAKLITAKKDIDGLPATALGLAAQTAVSKGHENATAEDGPWIITLDEPSYMSVMKHAKNRTLREEVYRAFISRASNGNLDNTEIINQILKLRLEKAKLLGYSNYAEVSMAMKMASVEKVEELLEKIRSASWDPAVRVPSFLS
;
A
#
# COMPACT_ATOMS: atom_id res chain seq x y z
N MET A 1 20.48 27.80 10.65
CA MET A 1 21.10 26.50 10.94
C MET A 1 20.35 25.86 12.10
N SER A 2 19.38 25.00 11.80
CA SER A 2 18.71 24.21 12.84
C SER A 2 19.53 22.94 13.04
N ILE A 3 19.93 22.71 14.28
CA ILE A 3 20.64 21.50 14.72
C ILE A 3 19.70 20.33 14.44
N ALA A 4 19.90 19.64 13.31
CA ALA A 4 19.19 18.40 13.04
C ALA A 4 19.58 17.43 14.17
N SER A 5 18.60 17.17 15.04
CA SER A 5 18.76 16.41 16.27
C SER A 5 19.49 15.09 16.00
N THR A 6 20.71 14.98 16.53
CA THR A 6 21.44 13.72 16.69
C THR A 6 20.67 12.70 17.56
N ASP A 7 19.52 13.09 18.09
CA ASP A 7 18.64 12.27 18.90
C ASP A 7 17.48 11.63 18.12
N ASN A 8 17.36 11.85 16.81
CA ASN A 8 16.32 11.19 16.02
C ASN A 8 16.68 9.71 15.74
N HIS A 9 15.91 8.78 16.31
CA HIS A 9 16.11 7.34 16.14
C HIS A 9 16.07 6.88 14.67
N LEU A 10 15.38 7.59 13.78
CA LEU A 10 15.35 7.28 12.35
C LEU A 10 16.70 7.53 11.65
N LEU A 11 17.60 8.30 12.25
CA LEU A 11 18.89 8.67 11.66
C LEU A 11 20.06 7.81 12.16
N ARG A 12 19.84 6.90 13.12
CA ARG A 12 20.89 6.04 13.70
C ARG A 12 21.04 4.74 12.93
N ASP A 13 22.25 4.29 12.68
CA ASP A 13 22.47 2.96 12.11
C ASP A 13 21.85 1.87 12.99
N PHE A 14 21.29 0.86 12.34
CA PHE A 14 20.62 -0.25 13.00
C PHE A 14 20.72 -1.52 12.16
N ASP A 15 20.81 -2.67 12.82
CA ASP A 15 20.64 -3.98 12.19
C ASP A 15 19.15 -4.30 12.00
N PHE A 16 18.31 -3.87 12.95
CA PHE A 16 16.85 -4.01 12.91
C PHE A 16 16.17 -2.65 13.13
N PRO A 17 15.09 -2.33 12.38
CA PRO A 17 14.38 -1.08 12.58
C PRO A 17 13.91 -0.92 14.04
N PRO A 18 14.11 0.25 14.67
CA PRO A 18 13.87 0.45 16.11
C PRO A 18 12.38 0.70 16.41
N PHE A 19 11.52 -0.28 16.09
CA PHE A 19 10.06 -0.16 16.14
C PHE A 19 9.49 0.23 17.52
N ASP A 20 10.21 -0.10 18.60
CA ASP A 20 9.85 0.17 19.98
C ASP A 20 9.93 1.66 20.35
N VAL A 21 10.78 2.43 19.67
CA VAL A 21 11.06 3.86 19.97
C VAL A 21 10.67 4.82 18.84
N ILE A 22 10.20 4.31 17.69
CA ILE A 22 9.67 5.18 16.62
C ILE A 22 8.31 5.76 17.05
N GLU A 23 8.21 7.09 16.98
CA GLU A 23 7.01 7.87 17.32
C GLU A 23 6.73 8.88 16.20
N ALA A 24 5.49 9.37 16.11
CA ALA A 24 5.09 10.35 15.10
C ALA A 24 5.97 11.62 15.07
N LYS A 25 6.49 12.05 16.23
CA LYS A 25 7.40 13.22 16.35
C LYS A 25 8.74 13.03 15.63
N HIS A 26 9.18 11.78 15.42
CA HIS A 26 10.44 11.45 14.75
C HIS A 26 10.31 11.52 13.23
N VAL A 27 9.11 11.27 12.68
CA VAL A 27 8.86 11.11 11.24
C VAL A 27 9.24 12.35 10.45
N ARG A 28 8.65 13.51 10.77
CA ARG A 28 8.89 14.76 10.03
C ARG A 28 10.38 15.14 9.96
N PRO A 29 11.09 15.33 11.09
CA PRO A 29 12.51 15.69 11.04
C PRO A 29 13.39 14.58 10.48
N GLY A 30 13.07 13.31 10.72
CA GLY A 30 13.90 12.18 10.29
C GLY A 30 13.82 11.95 8.77
N ILE A 31 12.61 11.91 8.22
CA ILE A 31 12.40 11.74 6.78
C ILE A 31 12.97 12.93 6.00
N ARG A 32 12.74 14.18 6.45
CA ARG A 32 13.33 15.37 5.78
C ARG A 32 14.85 15.37 5.79
N ALA A 33 15.48 14.95 6.89
CA ALA A 33 16.93 14.85 6.96
C ALA A 33 17.48 13.76 6.02
N LEU A 34 16.83 12.58 5.97
CA LEU A 34 17.22 11.52 5.05
C LEU A 34 17.02 11.93 3.60
N LEU A 35 15.88 12.53 3.24
CA LEU A 35 15.62 13.06 1.90
C LEU A 35 16.73 14.01 1.46
N LYS A 36 17.08 14.98 2.32
CA LYS A 36 18.16 15.93 2.03
C LYS A 36 19.50 15.21 1.79
N GLN A 37 19.87 14.27 2.65
CA GLN A 37 21.13 13.51 2.50
C GLN A 37 21.15 12.70 1.19
N THR A 38 20.04 12.04 0.87
CA THR A 38 19.91 11.24 -0.35
C THR A 38 19.89 12.12 -1.60
N GLU A 39 19.28 13.31 -1.55
CA GLU A 39 19.33 14.30 -2.64
C GLU A 39 20.75 14.80 -2.91
N GLU A 40 21.50 15.17 -1.87
CA GLU A 40 22.89 15.60 -2.01
C GLU A 40 23.76 14.49 -2.62
N ALA A 41 23.55 13.25 -2.19
CA ALA A 41 24.24 12.10 -2.74
C ALA A 41 23.86 11.83 -4.22
N LEU A 42 22.58 12.01 -4.59
CA LEU A 42 22.11 11.86 -5.97
C LEU A 42 22.79 12.87 -6.88
N GLU A 43 22.89 14.14 -6.45
CA GLU A 43 23.57 15.19 -7.22
C GLU A 43 25.07 14.90 -7.45
N VAL A 44 25.74 14.30 -6.46
CA VAL A 44 27.15 13.87 -6.60
C VAL A 44 27.26 12.71 -7.60
N LEU A 45 26.37 11.72 -7.52
CA LEU A 45 26.35 10.60 -8.44
C LEU A 45 26.09 11.09 -9.87
N GLU A 46 25.09 11.93 -10.11
CA GLU A 46 24.77 12.46 -11.43
C GLU A 46 25.94 13.20 -12.11
N LYS A 47 26.79 13.88 -11.33
CA LYS A 47 27.99 14.58 -11.82
C LYS A 47 29.17 13.66 -12.12
N THR A 48 29.21 12.48 -11.51
CA THR A 48 30.35 11.56 -11.55
C THR A 48 30.02 10.20 -12.15
N VAL A 49 28.80 10.04 -12.67
CA VAL A 49 28.28 8.77 -13.17
C VAL A 49 29.07 8.31 -14.39
N GLU A 50 29.46 7.04 -14.37
CA GLU A 50 30.05 6.33 -15.49
C GLU A 50 29.27 5.02 -15.69
N PRO A 51 29.20 4.47 -16.92
CA PRO A 51 28.47 3.24 -17.21
C PRO A 51 29.24 1.98 -16.73
N THR A 52 29.62 1.96 -15.45
CA THR A 52 30.31 0.85 -14.79
C THR A 52 29.63 0.51 -13.47
N TRP A 53 29.77 -0.74 -13.02
CA TRP A 53 29.12 -1.20 -11.78
C TRP A 53 29.47 -0.34 -10.55
N PRO A 54 30.75 -0.02 -10.28
CA PRO A 54 31.14 0.75 -9.09
C PRO A 54 30.76 2.23 -9.14
N LYS A 55 30.53 2.79 -10.33
CA LYS A 55 30.22 4.22 -10.55
C LYS A 55 28.75 4.51 -10.84
N LEU A 56 27.95 3.47 -11.07
CA LEU A 56 26.52 3.57 -11.30
C LEU A 56 25.75 2.72 -10.29
N VAL A 57 25.87 1.39 -10.38
CA VAL A 57 24.92 0.49 -9.71
C VAL A 57 25.14 0.43 -8.20
N GLU A 58 26.38 0.25 -7.75
CA GLU A 58 26.70 0.17 -6.32
C GLU A 58 26.30 1.44 -5.54
N PRO A 59 26.62 2.68 -5.98
CA PRO A 59 26.16 3.87 -5.29
C PRO A 59 24.65 4.08 -5.41
N LEU A 60 24.04 3.75 -6.55
CA LEU A 60 22.60 3.87 -6.76
C LEU A 60 21.78 2.92 -5.87
N GLU A 61 22.30 1.74 -5.57
CA GLU A 61 21.68 0.77 -4.66
C GLU A 61 21.80 1.23 -3.20
N LYS A 62 22.99 1.66 -2.77
CA LYS A 62 23.27 2.02 -1.37
C LYS A 62 22.60 3.32 -0.94
N MET A 63 22.57 4.31 -1.83
CA MET A 63 22.16 5.68 -1.48
C MET A 63 20.71 5.79 -1.00
N PRO A 64 19.69 5.25 -1.69
CA PRO A 64 18.30 5.33 -1.24
C PRO A 64 17.93 4.26 -0.22
N ASP A 65 18.76 3.22 -0.01
CA ASP A 65 18.45 2.07 0.86
C ASP A 65 18.01 2.53 2.26
N ARG A 66 18.80 3.41 2.87
CA ARG A 66 18.50 3.95 4.19
C ARG A 66 17.14 4.66 4.25
N LEU A 67 16.85 5.52 3.27
CA LEU A 67 15.56 6.22 3.17
C LEU A 67 14.41 5.21 2.99
N ASN A 68 14.61 4.19 2.15
CA ASN A 68 13.60 3.17 1.85
C ASN A 68 13.29 2.29 3.06
N VAL A 69 14.31 1.85 3.80
CA VAL A 69 14.15 1.04 5.02
C VAL A 69 13.42 1.84 6.10
N VAL A 70 13.82 3.09 6.31
CA VAL A 70 13.18 3.97 7.30
C VAL A 70 11.74 4.31 6.92
N TRP A 71 11.48 4.66 5.66
CA TRP A 71 10.13 4.92 5.16
C TRP A 71 9.24 3.68 5.32
N SER A 72 9.77 2.49 4.99
CA SER A 72 9.06 1.23 5.16
C SER A 72 8.72 0.95 6.64
N ALA A 73 9.62 1.25 7.57
CA ALA A 73 9.35 1.09 9.00
C ALA A 73 8.23 2.03 9.49
N VAL A 74 8.22 3.29 9.03
CA VAL A 74 7.18 4.27 9.36
C VAL A 74 5.82 3.87 8.79
N VAL A 75 5.77 3.47 7.52
CA VAL A 75 4.53 3.02 6.86
C VAL A 75 4.04 1.70 7.47
N HIS A 76 4.94 0.78 7.83
CA HIS A 76 4.58 -0.43 8.55
C HIS A 76 3.88 -0.11 9.88
N LEU A 77 4.43 0.82 10.67
CA LEU A 77 3.79 1.28 11.90
C LEU A 77 2.42 1.93 11.65
N LYS A 78 2.23 2.67 10.54
CA LYS A 78 0.89 3.14 10.14
C LYS A 78 -0.07 1.97 9.93
N SER A 79 0.38 0.85 9.36
CA SER A 79 -0.47 -0.32 9.11
C SER A 79 -0.82 -1.12 10.37
N VAL A 80 0.11 -1.23 11.35
CA VAL A 80 -0.06 -2.12 12.51
C VAL A 80 -0.30 -1.38 13.84
N LYS A 81 0.01 -0.10 13.91
CA LYS A 81 -0.06 0.76 15.10
C LYS A 81 -0.48 2.20 14.73
N ASP A 82 -1.54 2.28 13.93
CA ASP A 82 -2.13 3.53 13.43
C ASP A 82 -2.50 4.51 14.56
N SER A 83 -2.17 5.79 14.37
CA SER A 83 -2.59 6.90 15.25
C SER A 83 -2.82 8.19 14.45
N PRO A 84 -3.69 9.11 14.92
CA PRO A 84 -3.90 10.40 14.26
C PRO A 84 -2.61 11.21 14.06
N GLU A 85 -1.71 11.18 15.04
CA GLU A 85 -0.42 11.89 14.98
C GLU A 85 0.49 11.28 13.92
N LEU A 86 0.50 9.95 13.81
CA LEU A 86 1.31 9.25 12.79
C LEU A 86 0.77 9.50 11.39
N ARG A 87 -0.56 9.46 11.19
CA ARG A 87 -1.20 9.83 9.91
C ARG A 87 -0.83 11.24 9.50
N SER A 88 -0.97 12.21 10.41
CA SER A 88 -0.63 13.62 10.16
C SER A 88 0.84 13.80 9.82
N ALA A 89 1.75 13.10 10.51
CA ALA A 89 3.17 13.20 10.24
C ALA A 89 3.54 12.63 8.85
N ILE A 90 2.92 11.52 8.45
CA ILE A 90 3.11 10.90 7.13
C ILE A 90 2.52 11.78 6.02
N GLU A 91 1.28 12.26 6.19
CA GLU A 91 0.61 13.12 5.20
C GLU A 91 1.43 14.38 4.88
N GLU A 92 2.12 14.94 5.87
CA GLU A 92 2.94 16.14 5.68
C GLU A 92 4.21 15.88 4.85
N VAL A 93 4.90 14.75 5.05
CA VAL A 93 6.17 14.47 4.36
C VAL A 93 6.03 13.58 3.12
N GLN A 94 4.90 12.92 2.93
CA GLN A 94 4.65 12.06 1.78
C GLN A 94 4.83 12.79 0.44
N PRO A 95 4.36 14.04 0.26
CA PRO A 95 4.60 14.76 -0.99
C PRO A 95 6.10 14.97 -1.28
N GLU A 96 6.90 15.25 -0.24
CA GLU A 96 8.36 15.41 -0.35
C GLU A 96 9.02 14.09 -0.76
N LYS A 97 8.61 12.96 -0.16
CA LYS A 97 9.10 11.63 -0.54
C LYS A 97 8.73 11.27 -1.98
N VAL A 98 7.47 11.45 -2.39
CA VAL A 98 7.04 11.16 -3.76
C VAL A 98 7.77 12.05 -4.77
N ALA A 99 8.03 13.32 -4.44
CA ALA A 99 8.79 14.22 -5.30
C ALA A 99 10.24 13.75 -5.47
N PHE A 100 10.87 13.30 -4.38
CA PHE A 100 12.20 12.71 -4.43
C PHE A 100 12.25 11.44 -5.28
N ASP A 101 11.29 10.52 -5.09
CA ASP A 101 11.22 9.28 -5.88
C ASP A 101 11.12 9.56 -7.38
N LEU A 102 10.27 10.52 -7.75
CA LEU A 102 10.14 10.95 -9.14
C LEU A 102 11.45 11.57 -9.66
N LYS A 103 12.13 12.42 -8.87
CA LYS A 103 13.43 13.00 -9.24
C LYS A 103 14.47 11.89 -9.45
N PHE A 104 14.51 10.90 -8.57
CA PHE A 104 15.44 9.78 -8.62
C PHE A 104 15.19 8.90 -9.85
N ASP A 105 13.95 8.46 -10.06
CA ASP A 105 13.56 7.60 -11.19
C ASP A 105 13.66 8.33 -12.55
N GLN A 106 13.52 9.66 -12.55
CA GLN A 106 13.62 10.50 -13.74
C GLN A 106 15.02 11.12 -13.93
N SER A 107 16.05 10.57 -13.30
CA SER A 107 17.43 11.02 -13.52
C SER A 107 17.94 10.64 -14.92
N LYS A 108 18.05 11.64 -15.80
CA LYS A 108 18.60 11.46 -17.16
C LYS A 108 20.05 10.94 -17.18
N PRO A 109 20.99 11.46 -16.34
CA PRO A 109 22.35 10.92 -16.28
C PRO A 109 22.39 9.42 -15.95
N ILE A 110 21.64 8.99 -14.94
CA ILE A 110 21.56 7.59 -14.53
C ILE A 110 20.92 6.72 -15.62
N TYR A 111 19.80 7.18 -16.20
CA TYR A 111 19.14 6.49 -17.30
C TYR A 111 20.07 6.27 -18.51
N ASN A 112 20.79 7.32 -18.91
CA ASN A 112 21.74 7.25 -20.02
C ASN A 112 22.93 6.31 -19.71
N ALA A 113 23.41 6.26 -18.47
CA ALA A 113 24.46 5.34 -18.07
C ALA A 113 24.00 3.88 -18.15
N PHE A 114 22.76 3.56 -17.74
CA PHE A 114 22.19 2.21 -17.93
C PHE A 114 22.02 1.85 -19.40
N LYS A 115 21.54 2.79 -20.22
CA LYS A 115 21.47 2.61 -21.68
C LYS A 115 22.84 2.31 -22.29
N ALA A 116 23.88 3.05 -21.89
CA ALA A 116 25.23 2.81 -22.37
C ALA A 116 25.75 1.42 -21.99
N ILE A 117 25.43 0.91 -20.79
CA ILE A 117 25.72 -0.49 -20.43
C ILE A 117 24.98 -1.45 -21.35
N ARG A 118 23.69 -1.20 -21.61
CA ARG A 118 22.86 -2.05 -22.48
C ARG A 118 23.32 -2.08 -23.94
N GLU A 119 23.86 -0.96 -24.43
CA GLU A 119 24.34 -0.76 -25.79
C GLU A 119 25.84 -1.12 -25.95
N SER A 120 26.50 -1.50 -24.86
CA SER A 120 27.94 -1.82 -24.86
C SER A 120 28.26 -3.12 -25.61
N PRO A 121 29.46 -3.24 -26.22
CA PRO A 121 29.89 -4.48 -26.86
C PRO A 121 30.04 -5.65 -25.87
N ASP A 122 30.25 -5.34 -24.59
CA ASP A 122 30.43 -6.32 -23.52
C ASP A 122 29.09 -6.80 -22.93
N TRP A 123 27.94 -6.32 -23.43
CA TRP A 123 26.62 -6.69 -22.92
C TRP A 123 26.44 -8.21 -22.77
N ASP A 124 26.82 -8.96 -23.80
CA ASP A 124 26.62 -10.41 -23.82
C ASP A 124 27.48 -11.14 -22.78
N SER A 125 28.58 -10.53 -22.33
CA SER A 125 29.47 -11.06 -21.28
C SER A 125 28.97 -10.81 -19.86
N LEU A 126 28.00 -9.92 -19.66
CA LEU A 126 27.39 -9.69 -18.35
C LEU A 126 26.60 -10.92 -17.89
N SER A 127 26.61 -11.17 -16.58
CA SER A 127 25.76 -12.20 -15.99
C SER A 127 24.27 -11.86 -16.18
N ASP A 128 23.43 -12.90 -16.23
CA ASP A 128 21.98 -12.73 -16.40
C ASP A 128 21.35 -11.83 -15.32
N ALA A 129 21.85 -11.91 -14.09
CA ALA A 129 21.43 -11.04 -13.00
C ALA A 129 21.72 -9.55 -13.30
N ARG A 130 22.93 -9.24 -13.80
CA ARG A 130 23.29 -7.86 -14.16
C ARG A 130 22.50 -7.37 -15.37
N LYS A 131 22.31 -8.21 -16.39
CA LYS A 131 21.46 -7.91 -17.54
C LYS A 131 20.04 -7.55 -17.08
N ARG A 132 19.47 -8.36 -16.19
CA ARG A 132 18.14 -8.13 -15.65
C ARG A 132 18.02 -6.81 -14.87
N ILE A 133 19.03 -6.47 -14.05
CA ILE A 133 19.07 -5.18 -13.33
C ILE A 133 19.05 -4.01 -14.31
N VAL A 134 19.90 -4.04 -15.34
CA VAL A 134 19.99 -2.96 -16.34
C VAL A 134 18.66 -2.81 -17.09
N GLU A 135 18.08 -3.92 -17.58
CA GLU A 135 16.81 -3.90 -18.30
C GLU A 135 15.66 -3.39 -17.43
N SER A 136 15.58 -3.85 -16.17
CA SER A 136 14.58 -3.37 -15.21
C SER A 136 14.71 -1.88 -14.95
N LYS A 137 15.93 -1.36 -14.75
CA LYS A 137 16.17 0.06 -14.47
C LYS A 137 15.80 0.96 -15.66
N ILE A 138 16.13 0.55 -16.89
CA ILE A 138 15.71 1.27 -18.11
C ILE A 138 14.19 1.30 -18.20
N LYS A 139 13.53 0.17 -17.93
CA LYS A 139 12.08 0.03 -18.04
C LYS A 139 11.32 0.80 -16.96
N GLU A 140 11.80 0.74 -15.72
CA GLU A 140 11.29 1.51 -14.58
C GLU A 140 11.34 3.01 -14.90
N ALA A 141 12.48 3.53 -15.38
CA ALA A 141 12.61 4.94 -15.75
C ALA A 141 11.61 5.37 -16.83
N VAL A 142 11.39 4.53 -17.86
CA VAL A 142 10.36 4.77 -18.90
C VAL A 142 8.97 4.82 -18.30
N LEU A 143 8.63 3.89 -17.41
CA LEU A 143 7.33 3.85 -16.72
C LEU A 143 7.16 4.96 -15.69
N SER A 144 8.26 5.55 -15.21
CA SER A 144 8.29 6.75 -14.39
C SER A 144 8.32 8.04 -15.23
N GLY A 145 8.17 7.95 -16.56
CA GLY A 145 7.98 9.11 -17.43
C GLY A 145 9.27 9.82 -17.85
N ILE A 146 10.45 9.19 -17.76
CA ILE A 146 11.74 9.81 -18.16
C ILE A 146 11.78 10.29 -19.62
N ALA A 147 11.01 9.64 -20.50
CA ALA A 147 10.95 9.95 -21.93
C ALA A 147 9.93 11.07 -22.26
N LEU A 148 9.19 11.57 -21.28
CA LEU A 148 8.21 12.64 -21.48
C LEU A 148 8.89 14.00 -21.64
N GLU A 149 8.33 14.83 -22.52
CA GLU A 149 8.64 16.26 -22.60
C GLU A 149 8.27 16.97 -21.29
N ASP A 150 8.91 18.10 -21.00
CA ASP A 150 8.82 18.77 -19.69
C ASP A 150 7.38 19.04 -19.23
N TYR A 151 6.51 19.56 -20.11
CA TYR A 151 5.10 19.80 -19.75
C TYR A 151 4.31 18.51 -19.45
N LYS A 152 4.58 17.41 -20.18
CA LYS A 152 3.94 16.10 -19.92
C LYS A 152 4.48 15.48 -18.65
N ARG A 153 5.75 15.69 -18.35
CA ARG A 153 6.41 15.23 -17.12
C ARG A 153 5.87 15.94 -15.89
N GLU A 154 5.61 17.24 -15.96
CA GLU A 154 4.93 17.97 -14.88
C GLU A 154 3.52 17.42 -14.61
N GLN A 155 2.74 17.16 -15.66
CA GLN A 155 1.43 16.52 -15.54
C GLN A 155 1.53 15.12 -14.93
N PHE A 156 2.48 14.30 -15.40
CA PHE A 156 2.75 12.98 -14.85
C PHE A 156 3.08 13.04 -13.36
N ASN A 157 3.97 13.95 -12.95
CA ASN A 157 4.39 14.10 -11.56
C ASN A 157 3.22 14.53 -10.67
N LYS A 158 2.35 15.42 -11.17
CA LYS A 158 1.13 15.81 -10.47
C LYS A 158 0.17 14.64 -10.28
N ILE A 159 0.00 13.80 -11.31
CA ILE A 159 -0.82 12.59 -11.25
C ILE A 159 -0.28 11.61 -10.19
N GLU A 160 1.02 11.36 -10.15
CA GLU A 160 1.64 10.45 -9.16
C GLU A 160 1.46 10.96 -7.73
N GLN A 161 1.63 12.26 -7.51
CA GLN A 161 1.38 12.91 -6.22
C GLN A 161 -0.07 12.74 -5.76
N ASP A 162 -1.02 13.01 -6.66
CA ASP A 162 -2.45 12.89 -6.36
C ASP A 162 -2.85 11.43 -6.12
N LEU A 163 -2.35 10.48 -6.92
CA LEU A 163 -2.58 9.05 -6.73
C LEU A 163 -2.06 8.56 -5.37
N ALA A 164 -0.86 8.98 -4.96
CA ALA A 164 -0.31 8.61 -3.66
C ALA A 164 -1.18 9.12 -2.51
N LYS A 165 -1.61 10.39 -2.57
CA LYS A 165 -2.47 11.00 -1.56
C LYS A 165 -3.83 10.31 -1.45
N ILE A 166 -4.52 10.11 -2.58
CA ILE A 166 -5.88 9.55 -2.54
C ILE A 166 -5.88 8.05 -2.22
N SER A 167 -4.81 7.31 -2.53
CA SER A 167 -4.65 5.91 -2.12
C SER A 167 -4.51 5.79 -0.61
N GLN A 168 -3.73 6.68 0.03
CA GLN A 168 -3.67 6.73 1.49
C GLN A 168 -5.04 7.00 2.11
N LYS A 169 -5.78 7.99 1.56
CA LYS A 169 -7.11 8.33 2.05
C LYS A 169 -8.11 7.17 1.91
N PHE A 170 -8.03 6.42 0.80
CA PHE A 170 -8.84 5.23 0.59
C PHE A 170 -8.65 4.20 1.73
N GLU A 171 -7.39 3.87 2.05
CA GLU A 171 -7.04 2.91 3.11
C GLU A 171 -7.51 3.36 4.49
N GLU A 172 -7.30 4.65 4.82
CA GLU A 172 -7.75 5.23 6.08
C GLU A 172 -9.27 5.17 6.23
N ASN A 173 -10.02 5.49 5.18
CA ASN A 173 -11.48 5.40 5.17
C ASN A 173 -11.96 3.95 5.38
N VAL A 174 -11.29 2.94 4.79
CA VAL A 174 -11.62 1.52 5.01
C VAL A 174 -11.36 1.12 6.46
N LEU A 175 -10.22 1.51 7.02
CA LEU A 175 -9.87 1.23 8.42
C LEU A 175 -10.87 1.88 9.37
N ASP A 176 -11.17 3.15 9.18
CA ASP A 176 -12.08 3.92 10.03
C ASP A 176 -13.52 3.40 9.91
N SER A 177 -13.96 3.02 8.70
CA SER A 177 -15.28 2.42 8.51
C SER A 177 -15.39 1.05 9.18
N THR A 178 -14.31 0.28 9.22
CA THR A 178 -14.26 -1.02 9.91
C THR A 178 -14.31 -0.83 11.43
N LYS A 179 -13.55 0.13 11.97
CA LYS A 179 -13.52 0.48 13.41
C LYS A 179 -14.84 1.08 13.92
N LYS A 180 -15.56 1.82 13.07
CA LYS A 180 -16.79 2.55 13.45
C LYS A 180 -17.96 1.63 13.81
N PHE A 181 -18.10 0.48 13.17
CA PHE A 181 -19.21 -0.43 13.45
C PHE A 181 -18.99 -1.17 14.78
N ALA A 182 -19.99 -1.09 15.66
CA ALA A 182 -20.01 -1.83 16.92
C ALA A 182 -21.47 -2.14 17.27
N LYS A 183 -21.84 -3.41 17.23
CA LYS A 183 -23.18 -3.86 17.61
C LYS A 183 -23.11 -4.47 19.01
N LEU A 184 -23.64 -3.73 19.98
CA LEU A 184 -23.86 -4.25 21.33
C LEU A 184 -25.04 -5.21 21.33
N ILE A 185 -24.83 -6.41 21.87
CA ILE A 185 -25.87 -7.42 22.06
C ILE A 185 -25.95 -7.74 23.54
N THR A 186 -27.15 -7.60 24.10
CA THR A 186 -27.44 -7.88 25.52
C THR A 186 -28.32 -9.11 25.70
N ALA A 187 -29.13 -9.46 24.71
CA ALA A 187 -30.02 -10.60 24.78
C ALA A 187 -29.32 -11.88 24.32
N LYS A 188 -29.16 -12.86 25.22
CA LYS A 188 -28.51 -14.16 24.95
C LYS A 188 -29.11 -14.92 23.76
N LYS A 189 -30.40 -14.76 23.48
CA LYS A 189 -31.07 -15.38 22.32
C LYS A 189 -30.53 -14.87 20.97
N ASP A 190 -30.02 -13.64 20.92
CA ASP A 190 -29.60 -13.01 19.67
C ASP A 190 -28.23 -13.51 19.20
N ILE A 191 -27.46 -14.16 20.09
CA ILE A 191 -26.15 -14.79 19.81
C ILE A 191 -26.23 -16.32 19.65
N ASP A 192 -27.43 -16.91 19.57
CA ASP A 192 -27.58 -18.36 19.40
C ASP A 192 -26.84 -18.87 18.14
N GLY A 193 -26.10 -19.96 18.33
CA GLY A 193 -25.26 -20.60 17.33
C GLY A 193 -23.79 -20.15 17.33
N LEU A 194 -23.45 -18.98 17.91
CA LEU A 194 -22.05 -18.55 17.97
C LEU A 194 -21.22 -19.51 18.85
N PRO A 195 -20.01 -19.91 18.41
CA PRO A 195 -19.14 -20.76 19.20
C PRO A 195 -18.56 -20.00 20.40
N ALA A 196 -18.17 -20.74 21.46
CA ALA A 196 -17.60 -20.15 22.68
C ALA A 196 -16.40 -19.24 22.42
N THR A 197 -15.58 -19.56 21.42
CA THR A 197 -14.43 -18.73 20.99
C THR A 197 -14.86 -17.36 20.48
N ALA A 198 -15.94 -17.29 19.69
CA ALA A 198 -16.49 -16.03 19.18
C ALA A 198 -17.15 -15.21 20.30
N LEU A 199 -17.85 -15.87 21.23
CA LEU A 199 -18.43 -15.22 22.41
C LEU A 199 -17.35 -14.64 23.33
N GLY A 200 -16.25 -15.37 23.55
CA GLY A 200 -15.09 -14.88 24.29
C GLY A 200 -14.46 -13.64 23.66
N LEU A 201 -14.25 -13.64 22.35
CA LEU A 201 -13.75 -12.47 21.62
C LEU A 201 -14.70 -11.27 21.72
N ALA A 202 -16.00 -11.50 21.53
CA ALA A 202 -17.00 -10.43 21.57
C ALA A 202 -17.20 -9.86 22.97
N ALA A 203 -17.06 -10.67 24.02
CA ALA A 203 -17.06 -10.22 25.42
C ALA A 203 -15.79 -9.43 25.76
N GLN A 204 -14.61 -9.91 25.35
CA GLN A 204 -13.36 -9.16 25.52
C GLN A 204 -13.42 -7.79 24.80
N THR A 205 -14.04 -7.75 23.62
CA THR A 205 -14.30 -6.50 22.89
C THR A 205 -15.29 -5.60 23.64
N ALA A 206 -16.28 -6.17 24.34
CA ALA A 206 -17.18 -5.40 25.18
C ALA A 206 -16.46 -4.79 26.39
N VAL A 207 -15.58 -5.54 27.05
CA VAL A 207 -14.73 -5.05 28.16
C VAL A 207 -13.87 -3.86 27.70
N SER A 208 -13.19 -3.98 26.55
CA SER A 208 -12.34 -2.90 26.02
C SER A 208 -13.11 -1.63 25.63
N LYS A 209 -14.44 -1.74 25.48
CA LYS A 209 -15.36 -0.61 25.21
C LYS A 209 -16.17 -0.18 26.45
N GLY A 210 -15.79 -0.62 27.64
CA GLY A 210 -16.33 -0.14 28.92
C GLY A 210 -17.39 -1.03 29.59
N HIS A 211 -17.64 -2.24 29.08
CA HIS A 211 -18.51 -3.21 29.75
C HIS A 211 -17.69 -4.17 30.61
N GLU A 212 -17.18 -3.69 31.75
CA GLU A 212 -16.22 -4.42 32.61
C GLU A 212 -16.68 -5.81 33.07
N ASN A 213 -17.99 -5.99 33.25
CA ASN A 213 -18.58 -7.25 33.69
C ASN A 213 -18.92 -8.23 32.54
N ALA A 214 -18.52 -7.91 31.30
CA ALA A 214 -18.83 -8.74 30.15
C ALA A 214 -18.08 -10.08 30.19
N THR A 215 -18.83 -11.18 30.12
CA THR A 215 -18.29 -12.55 30.04
C THR A 215 -18.74 -13.24 28.76
N ALA A 216 -18.06 -14.32 28.38
CA ALA A 216 -18.46 -15.10 27.21
C ALA A 216 -19.86 -15.70 27.40
N GLU A 217 -20.20 -16.10 28.63
CA GLU A 217 -21.42 -16.83 28.98
C GLU A 217 -22.65 -15.93 29.11
N ASP A 218 -22.49 -14.74 29.69
CA ASP A 218 -23.60 -13.88 30.12
C ASP A 218 -23.60 -12.51 29.43
N GLY A 219 -22.53 -12.17 28.71
CA GLY A 219 -22.41 -10.93 27.96
C GLY A 219 -22.30 -9.70 28.87
N PRO A 220 -22.52 -8.48 28.33
CA PRO A 220 -22.90 -8.21 26.95
C PRO A 220 -21.76 -8.50 25.95
N TRP A 221 -22.11 -8.64 24.68
CA TRP A 221 -21.16 -8.92 23.60
C TRP A 221 -21.13 -7.75 22.60
N ILE A 222 -19.94 -7.42 22.08
CA ILE A 222 -19.82 -6.47 20.98
C ILE A 222 -19.35 -7.20 19.72
N ILE A 223 -20.18 -7.13 18.67
CA ILE A 223 -19.83 -7.58 17.32
C ILE A 223 -19.25 -6.41 16.52
N THR A 224 -18.24 -6.72 15.73
CA THR A 224 -17.41 -5.78 14.95
C THR A 224 -17.25 -6.30 13.52
N LEU A 225 -16.60 -5.51 12.65
CA LEU A 225 -16.38 -5.87 11.24
C LEU A 225 -14.95 -6.36 10.93
N ASP A 226 -14.09 -6.52 11.93
CA ASP A 226 -12.85 -7.27 11.74
C ASP A 226 -13.17 -8.72 11.38
N GLU A 227 -12.32 -9.30 10.54
CA GLU A 227 -12.57 -10.59 9.89
C GLU A 227 -12.92 -11.72 10.88
N PRO A 228 -12.23 -11.89 12.03
CA PRO A 228 -12.59 -12.94 13.00
C PRO A 228 -14.01 -12.80 13.57
N SER A 229 -14.43 -11.56 13.87
CA SER A 229 -15.77 -11.25 14.40
C SER A 229 -16.84 -11.43 13.32
N TYR A 230 -16.65 -10.81 12.15
CA TYR A 230 -17.57 -10.88 11.02
C TYR A 230 -17.81 -12.33 10.56
N MET A 231 -16.74 -13.09 10.32
CA MET A 231 -16.86 -14.46 9.81
C MET A 231 -17.53 -15.39 10.82
N SER A 232 -17.34 -15.16 12.12
CA SER A 232 -18.02 -15.94 13.15
C SER A 232 -19.54 -15.76 13.10
N VAL A 233 -20.01 -14.52 12.90
CA VAL A 233 -21.43 -14.24 12.71
C VAL A 233 -21.96 -14.89 11.44
N MET A 234 -21.29 -14.69 10.31
CA MET A 234 -21.77 -15.19 9.01
C MET A 234 -21.84 -16.71 8.94
N LYS A 235 -20.91 -17.41 9.61
CA LYS A 235 -20.85 -18.89 9.62
C LYS A 235 -21.79 -19.52 10.64
N HIS A 236 -21.97 -18.91 11.82
CA HIS A 236 -22.52 -19.62 12.98
C HIS A 236 -23.78 -19.00 13.57
N ALA A 237 -24.03 -17.70 13.42
CA ALA A 237 -25.20 -17.08 14.02
C ALA A 237 -26.48 -17.66 13.39
N LYS A 238 -27.36 -18.25 14.19
CA LYS A 238 -28.67 -18.74 13.72
C LYS A 238 -29.65 -17.60 13.45
N ASN A 239 -29.50 -16.48 14.18
CA ASN A 239 -30.32 -15.29 14.00
C ASN A 239 -30.11 -14.66 12.60
N ARG A 240 -31.09 -14.83 11.71
CA ARG A 240 -31.05 -14.31 10.34
C ARG A 240 -30.97 -12.78 10.30
N THR A 241 -31.67 -12.10 11.20
CA THR A 241 -31.65 -10.63 11.27
C THR A 241 -30.28 -10.12 11.64
N LEU A 242 -29.59 -10.78 12.59
CA LEU A 242 -28.20 -10.45 12.93
C LEU A 242 -27.26 -10.67 11.74
N ARG A 243 -27.37 -11.80 11.04
CA ARG A 243 -26.57 -12.06 9.83
C ARG A 243 -26.81 -10.99 8.78
N GLU A 244 -28.06 -10.61 8.54
CA GLU A 244 -28.42 -9.59 7.56
C GLU A 244 -27.86 -8.20 7.93
N GLU A 245 -28.01 -7.79 9.19
CA GLU A 245 -27.49 -6.50 9.68
C GLU A 245 -25.96 -6.42 9.54
N VAL A 246 -25.25 -7.44 10.02
CA VAL A 246 -23.78 -7.50 9.98
C VAL A 246 -23.26 -7.61 8.54
N TYR A 247 -23.92 -8.41 7.69
CA TYR A 247 -23.60 -8.50 6.27
C TYR A 247 -23.74 -7.15 5.57
N ARG A 248 -24.89 -6.47 5.74
CA ARG A 248 -25.14 -5.16 5.14
C ARG A 248 -24.10 -4.14 5.57
N ALA A 249 -23.78 -4.10 6.87
CA ALA A 249 -22.74 -3.23 7.39
C ALA A 249 -21.35 -3.52 6.79
N PHE A 250 -21.00 -4.79 6.58
CA PHE A 250 -19.72 -5.18 5.99
C PHE A 250 -19.59 -4.79 4.50
N ILE A 251 -20.65 -4.98 3.70
CA ILE A 251 -20.62 -4.67 2.27
C ILE A 251 -20.77 -3.18 1.96
N SER A 252 -21.27 -2.38 2.92
CA SER A 252 -21.39 -0.92 2.79
C SER A 252 -20.27 -0.16 3.50
N ARG A 253 -19.14 -0.82 3.80
CA ARG A 253 -18.00 -0.15 4.42
C ARG A 253 -17.43 0.91 3.48
N ALA A 254 -17.10 2.05 4.05
CA ALA A 254 -16.50 3.18 3.35
C ALA A 254 -17.28 3.60 2.08
N SER A 255 -18.62 3.57 2.14
CA SER A 255 -19.49 3.86 0.99
C SER A 255 -20.52 4.96 1.26
N ASN A 256 -20.34 5.75 2.33
CA ASN A 256 -21.25 6.86 2.69
C ASN A 256 -20.58 7.88 3.63
N GLY A 257 -21.13 9.10 3.63
CA GLY A 257 -20.70 10.19 4.50
C GLY A 257 -19.23 10.55 4.33
N ASN A 258 -18.56 10.92 5.43
CA ASN A 258 -17.16 11.36 5.40
C ASN A 258 -16.13 10.25 5.11
N LEU A 259 -16.56 8.99 5.06
CA LEU A 259 -15.72 7.82 4.79
C LEU A 259 -16.02 7.22 3.40
N ASP A 260 -16.81 7.88 2.57
CA ASP A 260 -17.16 7.39 1.24
C ASP A 260 -15.94 7.35 0.32
N ASN A 261 -15.66 6.17 -0.22
CA ASN A 261 -14.59 5.93 -1.18
C ASN A 261 -15.05 5.93 -2.64
N THR A 262 -16.35 6.13 -2.92
CA THR A 262 -16.88 6.09 -4.30
C THR A 262 -16.18 7.11 -5.21
N GLU A 263 -16.14 8.39 -4.81
CA GLU A 263 -15.48 9.42 -5.60
C GLU A 263 -13.95 9.31 -5.58
N ILE A 264 -13.38 8.74 -4.52
CA ILE A 264 -11.94 8.44 -4.45
C ILE A 264 -11.58 7.40 -5.51
N ILE A 265 -12.37 6.33 -5.66
CA ILE A 265 -12.18 5.31 -6.70
C ILE A 265 -12.31 5.94 -8.09
N ASN A 266 -13.34 6.76 -8.33
CA ASN A 266 -13.52 7.46 -9.62
C ASN A 266 -12.29 8.29 -9.98
N GLN A 267 -11.75 9.05 -9.02
CA GLN A 267 -10.56 9.86 -9.23
C GLN A 267 -9.31 9.00 -9.46
N ILE A 268 -9.13 7.88 -8.74
CA ILE A 268 -8.04 6.93 -8.98
C ILE A 268 -8.09 6.39 -10.40
N LEU A 269 -9.27 5.94 -10.87
CA LEU A 269 -9.44 5.40 -12.22
C LEU A 269 -9.15 6.44 -13.30
N LYS A 270 -9.64 7.67 -13.12
CA LYS A 270 -9.36 8.80 -14.02
C LYS A 270 -7.86 9.07 -14.12
N LEU A 271 -7.18 9.24 -12.98
CA LEU A 271 -5.75 9.53 -12.94
C LEU A 271 -4.90 8.38 -13.51
N ARG A 272 -5.28 7.12 -13.25
CA ARG A 272 -4.62 5.94 -13.83
C ARG A 272 -4.76 5.90 -15.35
N LEU A 273 -5.90 6.29 -15.90
CA LEU A 273 -6.09 6.39 -17.35
C LEU A 273 -5.27 7.54 -17.95
N GLU A 274 -5.25 8.70 -17.30
CA GLU A 274 -4.42 9.85 -17.73
C GLU A 274 -2.93 9.49 -17.73
N LYS A 275 -2.44 8.83 -16.67
CA LYS A 275 -1.08 8.27 -16.59
C LYS A 275 -0.79 7.33 -17.76
N ALA A 276 -1.68 6.38 -18.02
CA ALA A 276 -1.50 5.42 -19.12
C ALA A 276 -1.38 6.12 -20.47
N LYS A 277 -2.25 7.09 -20.74
CA LYS A 277 -2.21 7.88 -22.00
C LYS A 277 -0.93 8.71 -22.13
N LEU A 278 -0.45 9.32 -21.05
CA LEU A 278 0.83 10.05 -21.07
C LEU A 278 1.99 9.13 -21.46
N LEU A 279 1.98 7.89 -20.94
CA LEU A 279 2.97 6.87 -21.25
C LEU A 279 2.76 6.16 -22.60
N GLY A 280 1.73 6.53 -23.37
CA GLY A 280 1.45 5.94 -24.69
C GLY A 280 0.69 4.62 -24.67
N TYR A 281 0.08 4.25 -23.55
CA TYR A 281 -0.76 3.06 -23.40
C TYR A 281 -2.26 3.40 -23.51
N SER A 282 -3.07 2.43 -23.92
CA SER A 282 -4.52 2.61 -24.10
C SER A 282 -5.26 2.65 -22.76
N ASN A 283 -4.75 1.92 -21.76
CA ASN A 283 -5.34 1.79 -20.43
C ASN A 283 -4.27 1.44 -19.37
N TYR A 284 -4.64 1.54 -18.09
CA TYR A 284 -3.70 1.27 -16.99
C TYR A 284 -3.35 -0.21 -16.82
N ALA A 285 -4.19 -1.14 -17.30
CA ALA A 285 -3.86 -2.56 -17.23
C ALA A 285 -2.62 -2.86 -18.09
N GLU A 286 -2.50 -2.25 -19.26
CA GLU A 286 -1.28 -2.37 -20.10
C GLU A 286 -0.02 -1.83 -19.40
N VAL A 287 -0.12 -0.68 -18.73
CA VAL A 287 0.98 -0.13 -17.89
C VAL A 287 1.37 -1.15 -16.80
N SER A 288 0.39 -1.73 -16.12
CA SER A 288 0.60 -2.73 -15.06
C SER A 288 1.23 -4.01 -15.60
N MET A 289 0.87 -4.44 -16.81
CA MET A 289 1.40 -5.63 -17.46
C MET A 289 2.82 -5.43 -17.98
N ALA A 290 3.24 -4.18 -18.24
CA ALA A 290 4.62 -3.90 -18.63
C ALA A 290 5.62 -4.53 -17.64
N MET A 291 5.38 -4.51 -16.33
CA MET A 291 6.29 -5.11 -15.33
C MET A 291 5.97 -6.57 -14.96
N LYS A 292 5.00 -7.22 -15.62
CA LYS A 292 4.57 -8.59 -15.30
C LYS A 292 4.93 -9.57 -16.41
N MET A 293 4.88 -10.86 -16.10
CA MET A 293 5.04 -11.93 -17.09
C MET A 293 3.83 -12.04 -18.03
N ALA A 294 2.64 -11.61 -17.58
CA ALA A 294 1.40 -11.75 -18.31
C ALA A 294 1.09 -10.52 -19.17
N SER A 295 0.31 -10.72 -20.23
CA SER A 295 -0.41 -9.67 -20.95
C SER A 295 -1.86 -9.60 -20.46
N VAL A 296 -2.59 -8.53 -20.82
CA VAL A 296 -4.02 -8.41 -20.52
C VAL A 296 -4.80 -9.61 -21.07
N GLU A 297 -4.55 -9.95 -22.35
CA GLU A 297 -5.16 -11.10 -23.02
C GLU A 297 -4.91 -12.43 -22.29
N LYS A 298 -3.67 -12.68 -21.84
CA LYS A 298 -3.34 -13.91 -21.10
C LYS A 298 -3.98 -13.98 -19.72
N VAL A 299 -4.17 -12.84 -19.07
CA VAL A 299 -4.92 -12.78 -17.81
C VAL A 299 -6.39 -13.10 -18.08
N GLU A 300 -7.01 -12.49 -19.10
CA GLU A 300 -8.41 -12.74 -19.46
C GLU A 300 -8.65 -14.20 -19.88
N GLU A 301 -7.77 -14.78 -20.69
CA GLU A 301 -7.81 -16.19 -21.10
C GLU A 301 -7.79 -17.12 -19.87
N LEU A 302 -6.88 -16.88 -18.92
CA LEU A 302 -6.77 -17.67 -17.70
C LEU A 302 -8.01 -17.52 -16.81
N LEU A 303 -8.49 -16.29 -16.61
CA LEU A 303 -9.69 -16.02 -15.81
C LEU A 303 -10.92 -16.67 -16.42
N GLU A 304 -11.10 -16.60 -17.74
CA GLU A 304 -12.22 -17.23 -18.44
C GLU A 304 -12.16 -18.75 -18.34
N LYS A 305 -10.97 -19.35 -18.47
CA LYS A 305 -10.77 -20.79 -18.27
C LYS A 305 -11.19 -21.23 -16.87
N ILE A 306 -10.78 -20.47 -15.84
CA ILE A 306 -11.15 -20.77 -14.44
C ILE A 306 -12.65 -20.54 -14.23
N ARG A 307 -13.21 -19.44 -14.74
CA ARG A 307 -14.64 -19.09 -14.63
C ARG A 307 -15.51 -20.19 -15.22
N SER A 308 -15.18 -20.63 -16.44
CA SER A 308 -15.89 -21.72 -17.13
C SER A 308 -15.82 -23.04 -16.34
N ALA A 309 -14.64 -23.42 -15.83
CA ALA A 309 -14.48 -24.64 -15.03
C ALA A 309 -15.18 -24.58 -13.65
N SER A 310 -15.39 -23.37 -13.11
CA SER A 310 -15.96 -23.16 -11.77
C SER A 310 -17.48 -22.94 -11.79
N TRP A 311 -18.07 -22.67 -12.96
CA TRP A 311 -19.49 -22.32 -13.08
C TRP A 311 -20.41 -23.45 -12.63
N ASP A 312 -20.28 -24.65 -13.22
CA ASP A 312 -21.15 -25.78 -12.91
C ASP A 312 -21.06 -26.19 -11.42
N PRO A 313 -19.87 -26.31 -10.81
CA PRO A 313 -19.75 -26.54 -9.36
C PRO A 313 -20.43 -25.46 -8.51
N ALA A 314 -20.35 -24.18 -8.91
CA ALA A 314 -20.94 -23.08 -8.14
C ALA A 314 -22.47 -23.03 -8.20
N VAL A 315 -23.07 -23.41 -9.33
CA VAL A 315 -24.53 -23.43 -9.52
C VAL A 315 -25.18 -24.67 -8.90
N ARG A 316 -24.44 -25.79 -8.77
CA ARG A 316 -24.91 -26.99 -8.07
C ARG A 316 -25.14 -26.66 -6.59
N VAL A 317 -26.39 -26.33 -6.24
CA VAL A 317 -26.83 -26.24 -4.85
C VAL A 317 -26.59 -27.62 -4.21
N PRO A 318 -25.77 -27.73 -3.15
CA PRO A 318 -25.67 -28.97 -2.40
C PRO A 318 -27.07 -29.29 -1.85
N SER A 319 -27.56 -30.49 -2.13
CA SER A 319 -28.86 -31.03 -1.69
C SER A 319 -28.99 -31.20 -0.15
N PHE A 320 -28.23 -30.44 0.64
CA PHE A 320 -28.15 -30.51 2.10
C PHE A 320 -28.87 -29.35 2.82
N LEU A 321 -29.59 -28.51 2.08
CA LEU A 321 -30.39 -27.40 2.63
C LEU A 321 -31.91 -27.59 2.42
N SER A 322 -32.37 -28.83 2.26
CA SER A 322 -33.78 -29.22 2.43
C SER A 322 -34.02 -29.73 3.85
#